data_AF-M4C5I3-F1
#
_entry.id   AF-M4C5I3-F1
#
_cell.length_a   1.000
_cell.length_b   1.000
_cell.length_c   1.000
_cell.angle_alpha   90.00
_cell.angle_beta   90.00
_cell.angle_gamma   90.00
#
_symmetry.space_group_name_H-M   'P 1'
#
loop_
_entity.id
_entity.type
_entity.pdbx_description
1 polymer ?
#
loop_
_entity_poly.entity_id
_entity_poly.type
_entity_poly.pdbx_seq_one_letter_code
_entity_poly.pdbx_strand_id
1 'polypeptide(L)'
;MEYLRYLLEGKANIFTMDHRGTGRSTRLDCVSAQATTTGSPFGSDVDLSEVSACAQDLKYKFGDLSSSSMTTAATDIATFISDLRTAKTLLSSV
;
A
#
# COMPACT_ATOMS: atom_id res chain seq x y z
N MET A 1 -13.43 11.39 -4.38
CA MET A 1 -13.29 11.83 -2.97
C MET A 1 -14.28 12.92 -2.57
N GLU A 2 -14.73 13.77 -3.50
CA GLU A 2 -15.68 14.85 -3.22
C GLU A 2 -17.04 14.36 -2.68
N TYR A 3 -17.56 13.25 -3.24
CA TYR A 3 -18.76 12.58 -2.73
C TYR A 3 -18.66 12.17 -1.25
N LEU A 4 -17.52 11.60 -0.85
CA LEU A 4 -17.30 11.17 0.53
C LEU A 4 -17.14 12.38 1.47
N ARG A 5 -16.53 13.48 1.00
CA ARG A 5 -16.48 14.74 1.77
C ARG A 5 -17.88 15.33 1.99
N TYR A 6 -18.74 15.26 0.97
CA TYR A 6 -20.14 15.69 1.08
C TYR A 6 -20.92 14.86 2.10
N LEU A 7 -20.84 13.52 2.02
CA LEU A 7 -21.49 12.62 2.99
C LEU A 7 -21.02 12.83 4.43
N LEU A 8 -19.77 13.25 4.63
CA LEU A 8 -19.19 13.51 5.94
C LEU A 8 -19.32 14.99 6.36
N GLU A 9 -20.06 15.81 5.60
CA GLU A 9 -20.32 17.23 5.87
C GLU A 9 -19.04 18.06 6.07
N GLY A 10 -17.91 17.64 5.51
CA GLY A 10 -16.60 18.25 5.77
C GLY A 10 -16.09 18.13 7.21
N LYS A 11 -16.74 17.34 8.07
CA LYS A 11 -16.39 17.17 9.50
C LYS A 11 -15.30 16.14 9.75
N ALA A 12 -14.89 15.41 8.71
CA ALA A 12 -13.84 14.40 8.80
C ALA A 12 -12.80 14.60 7.69
N ASN A 13 -11.54 14.34 8.05
CA ASN A 13 -10.45 14.20 7.09
C ASN A 13 -10.39 12.75 6.62
N ILE A 14 -10.38 12.54 5.30
CA ILE A 14 -10.29 11.21 4.70
C ILE A 14 -8.86 11.01 4.23
N PHE A 15 -8.21 9.96 4.71
CA PHE A 15 -6.89 9.55 4.27
C PHE A 15 -6.98 8.17 3.63
N THR A 16 -6.41 8.04 2.43
CA THR A 16 -6.20 6.75 1.77
C THR A 16 -4.71 6.52 1.64
N MET A 17 -4.26 5.34 2.00
CA MET A 17 -2.87 4.96 1.89
C MET A 17 -2.74 3.70 1.04
N ASP A 18 -1.73 3.72 0.18
CA ASP A 18 -1.27 2.49 -0.46
C ASP A 18 -0.29 1.84 0.53
N HIS A 19 -0.64 0.66 1.05
CA HIS A 19 0.24 -0.03 1.98
C HIS A 19 1.56 -0.41 1.31
N ARG A 20 2.59 -0.68 2.13
CA ARG A 20 3.90 -1.13 1.65
C ARG A 20 3.74 -2.28 0.66
N GLY A 21 4.39 -2.16 -0.49
CA GLY A 21 4.29 -3.14 -1.55
C GLY A 21 3.25 -2.83 -2.62
N THR A 22 2.46 -1.75 -2.50
CA THR A 22 1.36 -1.44 -3.46
C THR A 22 1.32 0.01 -3.91
N GLY A 23 0.61 0.24 -5.02
CA GLY A 23 0.23 1.58 -5.48
C GLY A 23 1.40 2.57 -5.58
N ARG A 24 1.28 3.72 -4.91
CA ARG A 24 2.29 4.79 -4.83
C ARG A 24 3.38 4.54 -3.77
N SER A 25 3.25 3.51 -2.94
CA SER A 25 4.36 3.03 -2.11
C SER A 25 5.37 2.30 -3.00
N THR A 26 6.42 1.71 -2.42
CA THR A 26 7.32 0.83 -3.18
C THR A 26 6.55 -0.38 -3.68
N ARG A 27 6.00 -0.29 -4.89
CA ARG A 27 5.18 -1.36 -5.48
C ARG A 27 6.05 -2.59 -5.69
N LEU A 28 5.58 -3.73 -5.17
CA LEU A 28 6.14 -5.03 -5.51
C LEU A 28 5.67 -5.33 -6.93
N ASP A 29 6.63 -5.25 -7.85
CA ASP A 29 6.45 -5.53 -9.26
C ASP A 29 7.49 -6.56 -9.67
N CYS A 30 7.04 -7.58 -10.39
CA CYS A 30 7.83 -8.74 -10.78
C CYS A 30 7.57 -9.04 -12.26
N VAL A 31 8.65 -9.13 -13.03
CA VAL A 31 8.59 -9.39 -14.48
C VAL A 31 8.10 -10.82 -14.75
N SER A 32 8.35 -11.74 -13.82
CA SER A 32 7.92 -13.13 -13.90
C SER A 32 6.41 -13.35 -13.70
N ALA A 33 5.67 -12.36 -13.21
CA ALA A 33 4.20 -12.39 -13.25
C ALA A 33 3.74 -11.58 -14.46
N GLN A 34 3.61 -12.23 -15.61
CA GLN A 34 3.16 -11.59 -16.85
C GLN A 34 1.78 -10.96 -16.67
N ALA A 35 0.93 -11.56 -15.82
CA ALA A 35 -0.35 -11.01 -15.38
C ALA A 35 -0.26 -9.58 -14.78
N THR A 36 0.88 -9.19 -14.20
CA THR A 36 1.11 -7.84 -13.65
C THR A 36 1.83 -6.90 -14.62
N THR A 37 2.25 -7.37 -15.79
CA THR A 37 2.99 -6.60 -16.81
C THR A 37 2.07 -6.01 -17.89
N THR A 38 2.61 -5.09 -18.69
CA THR A 38 1.93 -4.54 -19.89
C THR A 38 1.60 -5.58 -20.96
N GLY A 39 2.21 -6.78 -20.91
CA GLY A 39 1.86 -7.91 -21.78
C GLY A 39 0.49 -8.51 -21.49
N SER A 40 -0.13 -8.20 -20.35
CA SER A 40 -1.46 -8.68 -19.96
C SER A 40 -2.43 -7.53 -19.71
N PRO A 41 -2.88 -6.82 -20.77
CA PRO A 41 -3.73 -5.63 -20.65
C PRO A 41 -5.09 -5.88 -20.00
N PHE A 42 -5.52 -7.14 -19.89
CA PHE A 42 -6.80 -7.56 -19.28
C PHE A 42 -6.60 -8.54 -18.10
N GLY A 43 -5.39 -8.59 -17.53
CA GLY A 43 -4.93 -9.63 -16.59
C GLY A 43 -6.01 -10.17 -15.67
N SER A 44 -6.11 -11.50 -15.59
CA SER A 44 -7.12 -12.15 -14.74
C SER A 44 -6.66 -13.48 -14.18
N ASP A 45 -5.91 -14.27 -14.95
CA ASP A 45 -5.39 -15.55 -14.47
C ASP A 45 -3.91 -15.44 -14.14
N VAL A 46 -3.59 -15.67 -12.86
CA VAL A 46 -2.23 -15.84 -12.37
C VAL A 46 -1.96 -17.33 -12.30
N ASP A 47 -1.01 -17.82 -13.08
CA ASP A 47 -0.57 -19.22 -12.98
C ASP A 47 0.20 -19.42 -11.66
N LEU A 48 0.07 -20.60 -11.05
CA LEU A 48 0.79 -20.90 -9.80
C LEU A 48 2.32 -20.75 -9.95
N SER A 49 2.85 -21.01 -11.15
CA SER A 49 4.27 -20.80 -11.46
C SER A 49 4.66 -19.32 -11.39
N GLU A 50 3.79 -18.40 -11.82
CA GLU A 50 4.01 -16.95 -11.72
C GLU A 50 4.11 -16.50 -10.26
N VAL A 51 3.30 -17.07 -9.37
CA VAL A 51 3.35 -16.76 -7.93
C VAL A 51 4.72 -17.09 -7.34
N SER A 52 5.20 -18.31 -7.60
CA SER A 52 6.49 -18.77 -7.07
C SER A 52 7.68 -18.01 -7.67
N ALA A 53 7.65 -17.74 -8.98
CA ALA A 53 8.69 -16.99 -9.67
C ALA A 53 8.72 -15.52 -9.23
N CYS A 54 7.54 -14.89 -9.11
CA CYS A 54 7.41 -13.54 -8.58
C CYS A 54 7.93 -13.43 -7.15
N ALA A 55 7.60 -14.39 -6.27
CA ALA A 55 8.12 -14.40 -4.91
C ALA A 55 9.66 -14.47 -4.88
N GLN A 56 10.26 -15.23 -5.80
CA GLN A 56 11.71 -15.34 -5.92
C GLN A 56 12.35 -14.05 -6.46
N ASP A 57 11.76 -13.42 -7.49
CA ASP A 57 12.20 -12.13 -8.02
C ASP A 57 12.17 -11.03 -6.94
N LEU A 58 11.06 -10.97 -6.19
CA LEU A 58 10.88 -10.00 -5.12
C LEU A 58 11.88 -10.24 -3.98
N LYS A 59 12.11 -11.51 -3.60
CA LYS A 59 13.12 -11.86 -2.60
C LYS A 59 14.54 -11.50 -3.06
N TYR A 60 14.85 -11.70 -4.34
CA TYR A 60 16.14 -11.30 -4.90
C TYR A 60 16.33 -9.77 -4.87
N LYS A 61 15.28 -9.02 -5.20
CA LYS A 61 15.32 -7.55 -5.29
C LYS A 61 15.30 -6.85 -3.94
N PHE A 62 14.48 -7.34 -3.00
CA PHE A 62 14.18 -6.65 -1.74
C PHE A 62 14.68 -7.41 -0.50
N GLY A 63 15.14 -8.65 -0.65
CA GLY A 63 15.55 -9.50 0.46
C GLY A 63 14.33 -10.04 1.22
N ASP A 64 14.29 -9.79 2.53
CA ASP A 64 13.15 -10.19 3.35
C ASP A 64 11.92 -9.31 3.07
N LEU A 65 10.81 -9.97 2.70
CA LEU A 65 9.54 -9.33 2.37
C LEU A 65 8.62 -9.14 3.58
N SER A 66 9.05 -9.53 4.79
CA SER A 66 8.27 -9.38 6.04
C SER A 66 7.78 -7.94 6.27
N SER A 67 8.55 -6.95 5.80
CA SER A 67 8.20 -5.52 5.85
C SER A 67 7.01 -5.10 4.97
N SER A 68 6.58 -5.95 4.04
CA SER A 68 5.38 -5.73 3.20
C SER A 68 4.17 -6.53 3.68
N SER A 69 4.22 -7.06 4.91
CA SER A 69 3.12 -7.83 5.51
C SER A 69 1.94 -6.96 5.96
N MET A 70 0.78 -7.59 6.16
CA MET A 70 -0.40 -6.94 6.73
C MET A 70 -0.16 -6.42 8.15
N THR A 71 0.68 -7.10 8.93
CA THR A 71 1.08 -6.66 10.28
C THR A 71 1.87 -5.37 10.22
N THR A 72 2.83 -5.27 9.28
CA THR A 72 3.58 -4.03 9.07
C THR A 72 2.66 -2.91 8.56
N ALA A 73 1.74 -3.22 7.64
CA ALA A 73 0.75 -2.25 7.16
C ALA A 73 -0.13 -1.69 8.31
N ALA A 74 -0.55 -2.55 9.24
CA ALA A 74 -1.30 -2.12 10.43
C ALA A 74 -0.44 -1.23 11.35
N THR A 75 0.86 -1.53 11.46
CA THR A 75 1.81 -0.71 12.21
C THR A 75 2.01 0.66 11.56
N ASP A 76 2.10 0.72 10.23
CA ASP A 76 2.18 2.00 9.49
C ASP A 76 0.94 2.87 9.75
N ILE A 77 -0.26 2.29 9.78
CA ILE A 77 -1.51 3.00 10.15
C ILE A 77 -1.43 3.53 11.59
N ALA A 78 -0.98 2.71 12.54
CA ALA A 78 -0.87 3.12 13.94
C ALA A 78 0.12 4.29 14.13
N THR A 79 1.27 4.23 13.44
CA THR A 79 2.25 5.32 13.41
C THR A 79 1.65 6.58 12.78
N PHE A 80 1.01 6.45 11.62
CA PHE A 80 0.37 7.57 10.93
C PHE A 80 -0.68 8.28 11.80
N ILE A 81 -1.54 7.52 12.50
CA ILE A 81 -2.53 8.08 13.43
C ILE A 81 -1.83 8.81 14.59
N SER A 82 -0.74 8.24 15.11
CA SER A 82 0.03 8.84 16.21
C SER A 82 0.68 10.16 15.78
N ASP A 83 1.23 10.23 14.58
CA ASP A 83 1.82 11.43 14.01
C ASP A 83 0.77 12.52 13.78
N LEU A 84 -0.40 12.16 13.24
CA LEU A 84 -1.52 13.10 13.08
C LEU A 84 -1.99 13.69 14.41
N ARG A 85 -2.07 12.86 15.45
CA ARG A 85 -2.45 13.33 16.80
C ARG A 85 -1.40 14.28 17.37
N THR A 86 -0.12 13.93 17.21
CA THR A 86 1.00 14.77 17.68
C THR A 86 1.02 16.11 16.97
N ALA A 87 0.91 16.12 15.64
CA ALA A 87 0.84 17.34 14.85
C ALA A 87 -0.35 18.23 15.27
N LYS A 88 -1.52 17.63 15.52
CA LYS A 88 -2.70 18.36 16.02
C LYS A 88 -2.42 19.03 17.37
N THR A 89 -1.79 18.32 18.31
CA THR A 89 -1.45 18.87 19.64
C THR A 89 -0.47 20.03 19.53
N LEU A 90 0.55 19.91 18.68
CA LEU A 90 1.51 20.99 18.43
C LEU A 90 0.84 22.23 17.85
N LEU A 91 -0.06 22.05 16.87
CA LEU A 91 -0.82 23.15 16.27
C LEU A 91 -1.81 23.82 17.22
N SER A 92 -2.33 23.11 18.24
CA SER A 92 -3.22 23.70 19.27
C SER A 92 -2.48 24.38 20.42
N SER A 93 -1.15 24.27 20.48
CA SER A 93 -0.30 24.81 21.55
C SER A 93 0.40 26.13 21.17
N VAL A 94 0.12 26.65 19.96
CA VAL A 94 0.58 27.92 19.39
C VAL A 94 -0.62 28.84 19.23
#